data_AF-A0A3N5XCZ6-F1
#
_entry.id   AF-A0A3N5XCZ6-F1
#
_cell.length_a   1.000
_cell.length_b   1.000
_cell.length_c   1.000
_cell.angle_alpha   90.00
_cell.angle_beta   90.00
_cell.angle_gamma   90.00
#
_symmetry.space_group_name_H-M   'P 1'
#
loop_
_entity.id
_entity.type
_entity.pdbx_description
1 polymer ?
#
loop_
_entity_poly.entity_id
_entity_poly.type
_entity_poly.pdbx_seq_one_letter_code
_entity_poly.pdbx_strand_id
1 'polypeptide(L)'
;MAYRAEVTIFAISTTRFGADIDHEGDNALKQLVENTGGHAYFPFSTKDLTKAFQAINEELRSQYNVAYVSTNKIRDGKFREIKVDVTKPDIRVRHRKGYFARPVTATSTGD
;
A
#
# COMPACT_ATOMS: atom_id res chain seq x y z
N MET A 1 -2.83 6.54 9.77
CA MET A 1 -2.88 5.11 10.15
C MET A 1 -2.52 4.14 9.00
N ALA A 2 -2.04 4.58 7.83
CA ALA A 2 -1.22 3.72 6.95
C ALA A 2 -0.12 4.56 6.28
N TYR A 3 -0.47 5.76 5.79
CA TYR A 3 0.49 6.74 5.23
C TYR A 3 1.66 7.19 6.13
N ARG A 4 1.63 6.88 7.44
CA ARG A 4 2.68 7.27 8.40
C ARG A 4 3.67 6.14 8.72
N ALA A 5 3.26 4.90 8.53
CA ALA A 5 4.12 3.73 8.69
C ALA A 5 4.41 3.24 7.27
N GLU A 6 5.66 3.17 6.85
CA GLU A 6 6.04 2.83 5.47
C GLU A 6 5.79 1.34 5.19
N VAL A 7 4.51 0.95 5.15
CA VAL A 7 4.02 -0.43 5.13
C VAL A 7 3.14 -0.63 3.92
N THR A 8 3.33 -1.75 3.22
CA THR A 8 2.44 -2.25 2.17
C THR A 8 1.49 -3.28 2.77
N ILE A 9 0.20 -3.12 2.54
CA ILE A 9 -0.83 -4.04 3.03
C ILE A 9 -1.25 -4.97 1.89
N PHE A 10 -1.16 -6.28 2.13
CA PHE A 10 -1.76 -7.31 1.27
C PHE A 10 -2.98 -7.89 1.99
N ALA A 11 -4.05 -8.10 1.24
CA ALA A 11 -5.28 -8.66 1.77
C ALA A 11 -5.66 -9.93 1.01
N ILE A 12 -6.16 -10.94 1.72
CA ILE A 12 -6.75 -12.14 1.13
C ILE A 12 -8.14 -12.30 1.75
N SER A 13 -9.18 -12.27 0.92
CA SER A 13 -10.55 -12.45 1.38
C SER A 13 -10.84 -13.93 1.66
N THR A 14 -11.50 -14.20 2.79
CA THR A 14 -11.94 -15.54 3.19
C THR A 14 -13.44 -15.73 3.04
N THR A 15 -14.18 -14.74 2.52
CA THR A 15 -15.65 -14.76 2.40
C THR A 15 -16.13 -16.06 1.76
N ARG A 16 -15.52 -16.50 0.67
CA ARG A 16 -15.95 -17.72 -0.04
C ARG A 16 -15.55 -19.05 0.62
N PHE A 17 -14.80 -19.04 1.72
CA PHE A 17 -14.37 -20.24 2.46
C PHE A 17 -15.22 -20.55 3.70
N GLY A 18 -16.37 -19.88 3.87
CA GLY A 18 -17.33 -20.18 4.95
C GLY A 18 -17.93 -18.97 5.66
N ALA A 19 -17.75 -17.76 5.14
CA ALA A 19 -18.46 -16.57 5.61
C ALA A 19 -19.48 -16.13 4.55
N ASP A 20 -20.51 -15.40 4.94
CA ASP A 20 -21.48 -14.88 3.98
C ASP A 20 -20.78 -14.10 2.84
N ILE A 21 -21.37 -14.14 1.64
CA ILE A 21 -20.90 -13.36 0.49
C ILE A 21 -21.19 -11.89 0.80
N ASP A 22 -20.34 -11.29 1.61
CA ASP A 22 -20.42 -9.89 1.97
C ASP A 22 -19.54 -9.06 1.02
N HIS A 23 -20.21 -8.32 0.15
CA HIS A 23 -19.55 -7.41 -0.79
C HIS A 23 -18.95 -6.18 -0.10
N GLU A 24 -19.37 -5.85 1.13
CA GLU A 24 -18.87 -4.71 1.90
C GLU A 24 -17.44 -4.97 2.40
N GLY A 25 -17.19 -6.16 2.96
CA GLY A 25 -15.86 -6.59 3.38
C GLY A 25 -14.84 -6.56 2.24
N ASP A 26 -15.22 -7.04 1.05
CA ASP A 26 -14.33 -7.04 -0.12
C ASP A 26 -13.95 -5.61 -0.58
N ASN A 27 -14.89 -4.67 -0.51
CA ASN A 27 -14.62 -3.27 -0.82
C ASN A 27 -13.72 -2.59 0.23
N ALA A 28 -13.92 -2.90 1.52
CA ALA A 28 -13.05 -2.40 2.58
C ALA A 28 -11.60 -2.87 2.38
N LEU A 29 -11.40 -4.14 2.00
CA LEU A 29 -10.07 -4.68 1.69
C LEU A 29 -9.42 -3.95 0.51
N LYS A 30 -10.17 -3.69 -0.57
CA LYS A 30 -9.66 -2.93 -1.73
C LYS A 30 -9.20 -1.53 -1.35
N GLN A 31 -10.02 -0.79 -0.60
CA GLN A 31 -9.69 0.56 -0.15
C GLN A 31 -8.43 0.59 0.74
N LEU A 32 -8.26 -0.43 1.58
CA LEU A 32 -7.12 -0.53 2.48
C LEU A 32 -5.81 -0.73 1.71
N VAL A 33 -5.80 -1.66 0.74
CA VAL A 33 -4.58 -1.99 -0.01
C VAL A 33 -4.18 -0.90 -0.99
N GLU A 34 -5.14 -0.24 -1.65
CA GLU A 34 -4.89 0.83 -2.64
C GLU A 34 -4.07 1.98 -2.10
N ASN A 35 -4.28 2.35 -0.84
CA ASN A 35 -3.58 3.47 -0.21
C ASN A 35 -2.11 3.17 0.08
N THR A 36 -1.75 1.89 0.16
CA THR A 36 -0.41 1.40 0.50
C THR A 36 0.36 0.85 -0.72
N GLY A 37 -0.28 0.81 -1.89
CA GLY A 37 0.28 0.22 -3.10
C GLY A 37 0.27 -1.31 -3.12
N GLY A 38 -0.43 -1.96 -2.18
CA GLY A 38 -0.59 -3.40 -2.12
C GLY A 38 -1.77 -3.92 -2.94
N HIS A 39 -2.14 -5.19 -2.74
CA HIS A 39 -3.22 -5.83 -3.51
C HIS A 39 -4.11 -6.72 -2.64
N ALA A 40 -5.37 -6.82 -3.04
CA ALA A 40 -6.39 -7.66 -2.42
C ALA A 40 -6.69 -8.84 -3.35
N TYR A 41 -6.60 -10.06 -2.82
CA TYR A 41 -6.86 -11.30 -3.53
C TYR A 41 -8.21 -11.88 -3.06
N PHE A 42 -9.01 -12.34 -4.02
CA PHE A 42 -10.34 -12.91 -3.76
C PHE A 42 -10.41 -14.34 -4.32
N PRO A 43 -9.76 -15.31 -3.64
CA PRO A 43 -9.71 -16.68 -4.13
C PRO A 43 -11.08 -17.38 -4.06
N PHE A 44 -11.37 -18.20 -5.08
CA PHE A 44 -12.62 -18.99 -5.19
C PHE A 44 -12.41 -20.46 -4.80
N SER A 45 -11.17 -20.89 -4.64
CA SER A 45 -10.78 -22.25 -4.31
C SER A 45 -9.48 -22.29 -3.51
N THR A 46 -9.21 -23.40 -2.82
CA THR A 46 -7.94 -23.59 -2.09
C THR A 46 -6.72 -23.50 -3.02
N LYS A 47 -6.87 -23.89 -4.29
CA LYS A 47 -5.83 -23.71 -5.31
C LYS A 47 -5.55 -22.22 -5.58
N ASP A 48 -6.59 -21.40 -5.65
CA ASP A 48 -6.44 -19.95 -5.87
C ASP A 48 -5.85 -19.26 -4.65
N LEU A 49 -6.16 -19.75 -3.44
CA LEU A 49 -5.53 -19.28 -2.22
C LEU A 49 -4.02 -19.53 -2.24
N THR A 50 -3.59 -20.74 -2.60
CA THR A 50 -2.16 -21.06 -2.76
C THR A 50 -1.49 -20.18 -3.80
N LYS A 51 -2.15 -19.92 -4.94
CA LYS A 51 -1.64 -19.00 -5.96
C LYS A 51 -1.52 -17.56 -5.44
N ALA A 52 -2.48 -17.07 -4.66
CA ALA A 52 -2.42 -15.74 -4.06
C ALA A 52 -1.21 -15.62 -3.13
N PHE A 53 -0.96 -16.63 -2.29
CA PHE A 53 0.25 -16.67 -1.45
C PHE A 53 1.55 -16.72 -2.25
N GLN A 54 1.60 -17.50 -3.34
CA GLN A 54 2.76 -17.53 -4.22
C GLN A 54 3.02 -16.17 -4.86
N ALA A 55 1.99 -15.50 -5.37
CA ALA A 55 2.10 -14.17 -5.96
C ALA A 55 2.61 -13.13 -4.95
N ILE A 56 2.11 -13.15 -3.70
CA ILE A 56 2.60 -12.28 -2.63
C ILE A 56 4.08 -12.59 -2.34
N ASN A 57 4.46 -13.86 -2.25
CA ASN A 57 5.85 -14.25 -2.00
C ASN A 57 6.79 -13.79 -3.12
N GLU A 58 6.40 -13.92 -4.38
CA GLU A 58 7.18 -13.44 -5.53
C GLU A 58 7.33 -11.92 -5.51
N GLU A 59 6.25 -11.20 -5.16
CA GLU A 59 6.26 -9.74 -5.05
C GLU A 59 7.18 -9.27 -3.91
N LEU A 60 7.11 -9.91 -2.73
CA LEU A 60 7.98 -9.60 -1.59
C LEU A 60 9.46 -9.89 -1.89
N ARG A 61 9.75 -10.87 -2.76
CA ARG A 61 11.13 -11.19 -3.19
C ARG A 61 11.66 -10.23 -4.26
N SER A 62 10.79 -9.48 -4.92
CA SER A 62 11.12 -8.66 -6.09
C SER A 62 10.94 -7.17 -5.83
N GLN A 63 11.12 -6.72 -4.59
CA GLN A 63 10.89 -5.33 -4.20
C GLN A 63 12.13 -4.46 -4.43
N TYR A 64 12.04 -3.53 -5.37
CA TYR A 64 13.00 -2.44 -5.50
C TYR A 64 12.50 -1.23 -4.71
N ASN A 65 13.24 -0.85 -3.66
CA ASN A 65 12.94 0.36 -2.90
C ASN A 65 13.65 1.57 -3.53
N VAL A 66 12.85 2.53 -4.00
CA VAL A 66 13.35 3.81 -4.52
C VAL A 66 13.03 4.90 -3.49
N ALA A 67 14.07 5.52 -2.95
CA ALA A 67 13.93 6.67 -2.07
C ALA A 67 14.17 7.97 -2.85
N TYR A 68 13.36 8.99 -2.59
CA TYR A 68 13.58 10.33 -3.10
C TYR A 68 13.46 11.36 -1.99
N VAL A 69 14.21 12.45 -2.10
CA VAL A 69 14.08 13.61 -1.22
C VAL A 69 13.37 14.71 -1.99
N SER A 70 12.24 15.17 -1.47
CA SER A 70 11.50 16.28 -2.09
C SER A 70 12.31 17.57 -2.01
N THR A 71 12.40 18.28 -3.15
CA THR A 71 13.00 19.62 -3.23
C THR A 71 12.19 20.67 -2.47
N ASN A 72 10.91 20.40 -2.19
CA ASN A 72 10.07 21.25 -1.34
C ASN A 72 10.38 21.00 0.15
N LYS A 73 11.11 21.94 0.76
CA LYS A 73 11.50 21.88 2.18
C LYS A 73 10.40 22.32 3.16
N ILE A 74 9.25 22.81 2.68
CA ILE A 74 8.16 23.32 3.52
C ILE A 74 7.50 22.17 4.28
N ARG A 75 7.56 22.19 5.61
CA ARG A 75 7.01 21.16 6.50
C ARG A 75 5.63 21.56 7.04
N ASP A 76 4.69 21.80 6.13
CA ASP A 76 3.36 22.36 6.40
C ASP A 76 2.28 21.34 6.79
N GLY A 77 2.62 20.05 6.91
CA GLY A 77 1.64 19.02 7.22
C GLY A 77 0.76 18.61 6.04
N LYS A 78 0.92 19.21 4.84
CA LYS A 78 0.05 18.92 3.69
C LYS A 78 0.37 17.57 3.06
N PHE A 79 -0.64 17.00 2.41
CA PHE A 79 -0.49 15.79 1.60
C PHE A 79 0.31 16.11 0.33
N ARG A 80 1.30 15.27 0.04
CA ARG A 80 2.12 15.33 -1.16
C ARG A 80 1.88 14.07 -1.96
N GLU A 81 1.31 14.23 -3.14
CA GLU A 81 1.08 13.15 -4.08
C GLU A 81 2.41 12.67 -4.68
N ILE A 82 2.52 11.36 -4.89
CA ILE A 82 3.64 10.74 -5.59
C ILE A 82 3.09 10.19 -6.91
N LYS A 83 3.73 10.59 -8.01
CA LYS A 83 3.52 10.01 -9.33
C LYS A 83 4.82 9.37 -9.80
N VAL A 84 4.74 8.13 -10.26
CA VAL A 84 5.89 7.39 -10.79
C VAL A 84 5.63 7.08 -12.26
N ASP A 85 6.44 7.66 -13.14
CA ASP A 85 6.43 7.38 -14.56
C ASP A 85 7.67 6.52 -14.92
N VAL A 86 7.47 5.45 -15.69
CA VAL A 86 8.54 4.51 -16.08
C VAL A 86 8.65 4.46 -17.60
N THR A 87 9.88 4.50 -18.10
CA THR A 87 10.18 4.54 -19.53
C THR A 87 10.20 3.17 -20.20
N LYS A 88 10.41 2.10 -19.43
CA LYS A 88 10.48 0.74 -19.96
C LYS A 88 9.07 0.16 -20.09
N PRO A 89 8.69 -0.36 -21.27
CA PRO A 89 7.43 -1.09 -21.44
C PRO A 89 7.45 -2.38 -20.60
N ASP A 90 6.25 -2.86 -20.23
CA ASP A 90 6.03 -4.09 -19.46
C ASP A 90 6.50 -4.08 -17.99
N ILE A 91 6.71 -2.91 -17.39
CA ILE A 91 6.93 -2.79 -15.94
C ILE A 91 5.61 -2.44 -15.25
N ARG A 92 5.22 -3.28 -14.28
CA ARG A 92 4.13 -2.97 -13.35
C ARG A 92 4.67 -2.18 -12.18
N VAL A 93 4.39 -0.88 -12.15
CA VAL A 93 4.81 0.02 -11.07
C VAL A 93 3.79 -0.05 -9.93
N ARG A 94 4.30 -0.20 -8.70
CA ARG A 94 3.51 -0.08 -7.48
C ARG A 94 4.17 0.93 -6.56
N HIS A 95 3.41 1.92 -6.14
CA HIS A 95 3.90 2.95 -5.24
C HIS A 95 2.77 3.44 -4.33
N ARG A 96 3.13 4.03 -3.19
CA ARG A 96 2.17 4.74 -2.34
C ARG A 96 1.61 5.95 -3.08
N LYS A 97 0.33 6.28 -2.88
CA LYS A 97 -0.33 7.46 -3.48
C LYS A 97 0.34 8.78 -3.07
N GLY A 98 0.95 8.83 -1.89
CA GLY A 98 1.59 10.02 -1.38
C GLY A 98 1.98 9.90 0.08
N TYR A 99 2.38 11.01 0.68
CA TYR A 99 2.72 11.11 2.11
C TYR A 99 2.39 12.50 2.64
N PHE A 100 2.18 12.61 3.95
CA PHE A 100 2.01 13.90 4.61
C PHE A 100 3.38 14.47 4.97
N ALA A 101 3.62 15.75 4.69
CA ALA A 101 4.81 16.44 5.17
C ALA A 101 4.86 16.34 6.71
N ARG A 102 5.97 15.86 7.27
CA ARG A 102 6.12 15.77 8.73
C ARG A 102 6.19 17.20 9.28
N PRO A 103 5.22 17.67 10.08
CA PRO A 103 5.30 18.99 10.68
C PRO A 103 6.59 19.07 11.49
N VAL A 104 7.25 20.24 11.50
CA VAL A 104 8.23 20.48 12.56
C VAL A 104 7.43 20.51 13.85
N THR A 105 7.39 19.39 14.56
CA THR A 105 7.02 19.41 15.96
C THR A 105 8.10 20.28 16.58
N ALA A 106 7.75 21.51 16.98
CA ALA A 106 8.60 22.28 17.85
C ALA A 106 8.85 21.37 19.05
N THR A 107 10.10 20.94 19.23
CA THR A 107 10.52 20.36 20.50
C THR A 107 10.05 21.35 21.56
N SER A 108 9.14 20.91 22.42
CA SER A 108 8.75 21.67 23.59
C SER A 108 10.00 21.79 24.45
N THR A 109 10.75 22.88 24.24
CA THR A 109 11.60 23.46 25.25
C THR A 109 10.66 23.84 26.39
N GLY A 110 10.66 23.03 27.44
CA GLY A 110 9.90 23.24 28.67
C GLY A 110 10.66 22.58 29.81
N ASP A 111 11.37 23.44 30.55
CA ASP A 111 12.01 23.31 31.87
C ASP A 111 12.87 22.09 32.21
#